data_AF-A0A535JXQ7-F1
#
_entry.id   AF-A0A535JXQ7-F1
#
_cell.length_a   1.000
_cell.length_b   1.000
_cell.length_c   1.000
_cell.angle_alpha   90.00
_cell.angle_beta   90.00
_cell.angle_gamma   90.00
#
_symmetry.space_group_name_H-M   'P 1'
#
loop_
_entity.id
_entity.type
_entity.pdbx_description
1 polymer ?
#
loop_
_entity_poly.entity_id
_entity_poly.type
_entity_poly.pdbx_seq_one_letter_code
_entity_poly.pdbx_strand_id
1 'polypeptide(L)'
;MNPDSQRSEAERTLLDLAQRARLGFALGTIGLVAVARQVGGIPDDLLVRAVAVAGVLLLGVATQGVTRRLGRFPLGLILGIAGDVAASALAVVLLAERAPLVPAVLLWPIFSGGLVLPELALFVVAAVEVLLLVGASIGLAPGALPLEQAAGWGLLLFVAASANGELIRRFRVAQRVTELGFARAADLVHAMTPGEVAETLFGFVAELIGAGATPRLLLREVDGEGRLEVVAHAHLDAPPAGGASHAMTGGGLARDQGVWFEGARIADELGVDDLAGYPHAFVQPLADGRRVIGLVVVSAINHRVLGEEARRSLDRVAAHAASALARLDLARMVARQRAALTVLLDTRDVPRDNAGIARWALDAASRISGAQTRAFVRLHAGHLVCERAEGIEGDELLSQAAHLLKSASHRPVPLVISDTSTDDRFALGPLFAHGSIAAIPVAGTGAVLFTYDTRVDGVSSTDLELLVMLGQQLSLLLTRSPTD
;
A
#
# COMPACT_ATOMS: atom_id res chain seq x y z
N MET A 1 1.25 -30.41 -4.14
CA MET A 1 0.60 -29.08 -4.23
C MET A 1 -0.87 -29.26 -3.96
N ASN A 2 -1.39 -28.68 -2.87
CA ASN A 2 -2.79 -28.83 -2.50
C ASN A 2 -3.62 -27.86 -3.35
N PRO A 3 -4.59 -28.30 -4.17
CA PRO A 3 -5.34 -27.43 -5.09
C PRO A 3 -6.15 -26.31 -4.38
N ASP A 4 -6.32 -26.39 -3.07
CA ASP A 4 -6.95 -25.35 -2.25
C ASP A 4 -6.04 -24.13 -1.96
N SER A 5 -4.72 -24.25 -2.19
CA SER A 5 -3.76 -23.15 -1.95
C SER A 5 -3.78 -22.05 -3.02
N GLN A 6 -4.46 -22.28 -4.14
CA GLN A 6 -4.58 -21.30 -5.24
C GLN A 6 -5.90 -20.51 -5.24
N ARG A 7 -6.82 -20.82 -4.31
CA ARG A 7 -8.14 -20.17 -4.25
C ARG A 7 -8.21 -19.14 -3.14
N SER A 8 -8.81 -18.00 -3.49
CA SER A 8 -9.08 -16.88 -2.58
C SER A 8 -10.03 -17.29 -1.45
N GLU A 9 -9.97 -16.58 -0.32
CA GLU A 9 -10.84 -16.84 0.84
C GLU A 9 -12.33 -16.67 0.50
N ALA A 10 -12.66 -15.67 -0.31
CA ALA A 10 -14.01 -15.46 -0.84
C ALA A 10 -14.50 -16.65 -1.69
N GLU A 11 -13.62 -17.28 -2.48
CA GLU A 11 -14.00 -18.47 -3.26
C GLU A 11 -14.30 -19.66 -2.34
N ARG A 12 -13.54 -19.85 -1.26
CA ARG A 12 -13.81 -20.87 -0.24
C ARG A 12 -15.15 -20.60 0.46
N THR A 13 -15.44 -19.34 0.78
CA THR A 13 -16.69 -18.93 1.42
C THR A 13 -17.90 -19.14 0.49
N LEU A 14 -17.80 -18.81 -0.80
CA LEU A 14 -18.87 -19.08 -1.78
C LEU A 14 -19.14 -20.59 -1.94
N LEU A 15 -18.10 -21.41 -1.88
CA LEU A 15 -18.18 -22.87 -1.94
C LEU A 15 -18.86 -23.51 -0.73
N ASP A 16 -18.66 -22.93 0.44
CA ASP A 16 -19.33 -23.33 1.68
C ASP A 16 -20.77 -22.82 1.71
N LEU A 17 -21.00 -21.56 1.31
CA LEU A 17 -22.33 -20.97 1.18
C LEU A 17 -23.22 -21.78 0.22
N ALA A 18 -22.71 -22.19 -0.94
CA ALA A 18 -23.45 -23.03 -1.87
C ALA A 18 -23.86 -24.37 -1.23
N GLN A 19 -22.98 -24.99 -0.44
CA GLN A 19 -23.29 -26.24 0.26
C GLN A 19 -24.30 -26.03 1.39
N ARG A 20 -24.17 -24.95 2.17
CA ARG A 20 -25.11 -24.59 3.24
C ARG A 20 -26.48 -24.18 2.71
N ALA A 21 -26.53 -23.47 1.58
CA ALA A 21 -27.78 -23.11 0.91
C ALA A 21 -28.54 -24.35 0.43
N ARG A 22 -27.85 -25.35 -0.14
CA ARG A 22 -28.44 -26.66 -0.50
C ARG A 22 -29.02 -27.38 0.72
N LEU A 23 -28.27 -27.43 1.81
CA LEU A 23 -28.70 -28.08 3.05
C LEU A 23 -29.87 -27.32 3.71
N GLY A 24 -29.82 -26.00 3.75
CA GLY A 24 -30.88 -25.14 4.28
C GLY A 24 -32.17 -25.24 3.47
N PHE A 25 -32.08 -25.31 2.14
CA PHE A 25 -33.24 -25.52 1.27
C PHE A 25 -33.85 -26.90 1.47
N ALA A 26 -33.02 -27.95 1.57
CA ALA A 26 -33.51 -29.31 1.84
C ALA A 26 -34.20 -29.42 3.21
N LEU A 27 -33.58 -28.90 4.27
CA LEU A 27 -34.16 -28.89 5.62
C LEU A 27 -35.39 -27.99 5.72
N GLY A 28 -35.37 -26.83 5.06
CA GLY A 28 -36.51 -25.91 5.00
C GLY A 28 -37.70 -26.52 4.27
N THR A 29 -37.46 -27.26 3.18
CA THR A 29 -38.50 -28.01 2.46
C THR A 29 -39.08 -29.11 3.35
N ILE A 30 -38.24 -29.89 4.05
CA ILE A 30 -38.69 -30.92 5.00
C ILE A 30 -39.48 -30.30 6.16
N GLY A 31 -39.02 -29.19 6.70
CA GLY A 31 -39.69 -28.46 7.79
C GLY A 31 -41.04 -27.89 7.36
N LEU A 32 -41.12 -27.28 6.17
CA LEU A 32 -42.36 -26.75 5.60
C LEU A 32 -43.37 -27.87 5.34
N VAL A 33 -42.92 -29.03 4.86
CA VAL A 33 -43.73 -30.25 4.73
C VAL A 33 -44.25 -30.72 6.08
N ALA A 34 -43.39 -30.77 7.11
CA ALA A 34 -43.79 -31.18 8.45
C ALA A 34 -44.84 -30.23 9.07
N VAL A 35 -44.67 -28.92 8.89
CA VAL A 35 -45.63 -27.90 9.34
C VAL A 35 -46.94 -27.98 8.55
N ALA A 36 -46.87 -28.11 7.22
CA ALA A 36 -48.05 -28.24 6.38
C ALA A 36 -48.88 -29.49 6.72
N ARG A 37 -48.22 -30.59 7.09
CA ARG A 37 -48.86 -31.81 7.60
C ARG A 37 -49.58 -31.59 8.92
N GLN A 38 -49.01 -30.78 9.82
CA GLN A 38 -49.64 -30.44 11.10
C GLN A 38 -50.84 -29.51 10.96
N VAL A 39 -50.84 -28.62 9.96
CA VAL A 39 -51.91 -27.64 9.73
C VAL A 39 -53.03 -28.21 8.83
N GLY A 40 -52.87 -29.43 8.28
CA GLY A 40 -53.90 -30.13 7.50
C GLY A 40 -54.23 -29.49 6.14
N GLY A 41 -53.44 -28.51 5.70
CA GLY A 41 -53.74 -27.68 4.53
C GLY A 41 -53.19 -28.19 3.19
N ILE A 42 -52.42 -29.28 3.18
CA ILE A 42 -51.75 -29.80 1.97
C ILE A 42 -52.01 -31.31 1.82
N PRO A 43 -52.44 -31.79 0.64
CA PRO A 43 -52.60 -33.22 0.33
C PRO A 43 -51.35 -34.05 0.62
N ASP A 44 -51.52 -35.24 1.20
CA ASP A 44 -50.42 -36.16 1.58
C ASP A 44 -49.47 -36.50 0.43
N ASP A 45 -50.00 -36.58 -0.81
CA ASP A 45 -49.21 -36.84 -2.01
C ASP A 45 -48.17 -35.73 -2.28
N LEU A 46 -48.53 -34.45 -2.06
CA LEU A 46 -47.58 -33.34 -2.21
C LEU A 46 -46.49 -33.33 -1.13
N LEU A 47 -46.81 -33.83 0.08
CA LEU A 47 -45.85 -33.98 1.16
C LEU A 47 -44.80 -35.05 0.82
N VAL A 48 -45.24 -36.20 0.28
CA VAL A 48 -44.34 -37.29 -0.17
C VAL A 48 -43.46 -36.83 -1.32
N ARG A 49 -44.04 -36.11 -2.30
CA ARG A 49 -43.33 -35.53 -3.43
C ARG A 49 -42.23 -34.55 -2.99
N ALA A 50 -42.52 -33.67 -2.03
CA ALA A 50 -41.55 -32.71 -1.50
C ALA A 50 -40.43 -33.38 -0.67
N VAL A 51 -40.72 -34.45 0.08
CA VAL A 51 -39.71 -35.25 0.79
C VAL A 51 -38.77 -35.94 -0.19
N ALA A 52 -39.28 -36.46 -1.31
CA ALA A 52 -38.45 -37.10 -2.34
C ALA A 52 -37.44 -36.11 -2.96
N VAL A 53 -37.88 -34.90 -3.30
CA VAL A 53 -36.99 -33.82 -3.80
C VAL A 53 -35.93 -33.45 -2.76
N ALA A 54 -36.34 -33.28 -1.49
CA ALA A 54 -35.40 -32.98 -0.41
C ALA A 54 -34.39 -34.12 -0.17
N GLY A 55 -34.81 -35.37 -0.33
CA GLY A 55 -33.94 -36.55 -0.23
C GLY A 55 -32.85 -36.57 -1.30
N VAL A 56 -33.18 -36.22 -2.55
CA VAL A 56 -32.19 -36.13 -3.65
C VAL A 56 -31.19 -35.01 -3.40
N LEU A 57 -31.64 -33.85 -2.90
CA LEU A 57 -30.75 -32.75 -2.51
C LEU A 57 -29.81 -33.16 -1.37
N LEU A 58 -30.32 -33.86 -0.35
CA LEU A 58 -29.51 -34.38 0.76
C LEU A 58 -28.48 -35.41 0.30
N LEU A 59 -28.84 -36.28 -0.65
CA LEU A 59 -27.92 -37.24 -1.26
C LEU A 59 -26.81 -36.53 -2.06
N GLY A 60 -27.15 -35.47 -2.80
CA GLY A 60 -26.19 -34.60 -3.48
C GLY A 60 -25.22 -33.92 -2.50
N VAL A 61 -25.73 -33.39 -1.38
CA VAL A 61 -24.90 -32.78 -0.32
C VAL A 61 -24.00 -33.82 0.36
N ALA A 62 -24.52 -35.02 0.65
CA ALA A 62 -23.76 -36.10 1.30
C ALA A 62 -22.63 -36.62 0.40
N THR A 63 -22.91 -36.86 -0.89
CA THR A 63 -21.91 -37.32 -1.86
C THR A 63 -20.82 -36.26 -2.11
N GLN A 64 -21.20 -34.99 -2.19
CA GLN A 64 -20.27 -33.86 -2.25
C GLN A 64 -19.42 -33.75 -0.96
N GLY A 65 -20.01 -33.95 0.22
CA GLY A 65 -19.31 -33.93 1.49
C GLY A 65 -18.30 -35.06 1.65
N VAL A 66 -18.65 -36.29 1.24
CA VAL A 66 -17.77 -37.47 1.26
C VAL A 66 -16.59 -37.29 0.31
N THR A 67 -16.83 -36.81 -0.91
CA THR A 67 -15.76 -36.59 -1.89
C THR A 67 -14.82 -35.44 -1.53
N ARG A 68 -15.31 -34.38 -0.87
CA ARG A 68 -14.48 -33.33 -0.27
C ARG A 68 -13.55 -33.88 0.81
N ARG A 69 -14.06 -34.73 1.72
CA ARG A 69 -13.24 -35.38 2.77
C ARG A 69 -12.17 -36.32 2.20
N LEU A 70 -12.38 -36.86 1.00
CA LEU A 70 -11.46 -37.74 0.29
C LEU A 70 -10.43 -36.98 -0.58
N GLY A 71 -10.38 -35.64 -0.53
CA GLY A 71 -9.45 -34.83 -1.33
C GLY A 71 -9.77 -34.81 -2.84
N ARG A 72 -10.92 -35.35 -3.27
CA ARG A 72 -11.37 -35.39 -4.68
C ARG A 72 -12.31 -34.24 -4.98
N PHE A 73 -11.81 -33.03 -4.73
CA PHE A 73 -12.57 -31.80 -4.77
C PHE A 73 -13.33 -31.51 -6.10
N PRO A 74 -12.72 -31.63 -7.31
CA PRO A 74 -13.43 -31.30 -8.56
C PRO A 74 -14.60 -32.26 -8.85
N LEU A 75 -14.47 -33.53 -8.47
CA LEU A 75 -15.54 -34.54 -8.59
C LEU A 75 -16.71 -34.23 -7.66
N GLY A 76 -16.45 -33.76 -6.44
CA GLY A 76 -17.49 -33.39 -5.48
C GLY A 76 -18.36 -32.22 -5.95
N LEU A 77 -17.77 -31.25 -6.67
CA LEU A 77 -18.54 -30.15 -7.25
C LEU A 77 -19.48 -30.62 -8.36
N ILE A 78 -18.99 -31.44 -9.28
CA ILE A 78 -19.77 -32.00 -10.38
C ILE A 78 -20.94 -32.83 -9.82
N LEU A 79 -20.67 -33.68 -8.81
CA LEU A 79 -21.70 -34.49 -8.15
C LEU A 79 -22.77 -33.65 -7.45
N GLY A 80 -22.39 -32.55 -6.79
CA GLY A 80 -23.34 -31.65 -6.15
C GLY A 80 -24.25 -30.94 -7.16
N ILE A 81 -23.72 -30.53 -8.31
CA ILE A 81 -24.51 -29.90 -9.39
C ILE A 81 -25.40 -30.93 -10.09
N ALA A 82 -24.88 -32.14 -10.34
CA ALA A 82 -25.69 -33.24 -10.86
C ALA A 82 -26.84 -33.60 -9.90
N GLY A 83 -26.61 -33.51 -8.60
CA GLY A 83 -27.66 -33.63 -7.57
C GLY A 83 -28.70 -32.53 -7.64
N ASP A 84 -28.30 -31.27 -7.88
CA ASP A 84 -29.24 -30.15 -8.06
C ASP A 84 -30.09 -30.32 -9.34
N VAL A 85 -29.48 -30.72 -10.46
CA VAL A 85 -30.18 -31.01 -11.73
C VAL A 85 -31.11 -32.22 -11.60
N ALA A 86 -30.68 -33.26 -10.87
CA ALA A 86 -31.54 -34.42 -10.60
C ALA A 86 -32.72 -34.05 -9.70
N ALA A 87 -32.51 -33.17 -8.71
CA ALA A 87 -33.56 -32.66 -7.84
C ALA A 87 -34.54 -31.74 -8.59
N SER A 88 -34.06 -30.85 -9.47
CA SER A 88 -34.92 -30.02 -10.31
C SER A 88 -35.73 -30.89 -11.28
N ALA A 89 -35.10 -31.86 -11.95
CA ALA A 89 -35.77 -32.81 -12.84
C ALA A 89 -36.85 -33.62 -12.10
N LEU A 90 -36.53 -34.15 -10.91
CA LEU A 90 -37.50 -34.87 -10.07
C LEU A 90 -38.65 -33.94 -9.65
N ALA A 91 -38.37 -32.70 -9.27
CA ALA A 91 -39.38 -31.73 -8.90
C ALA A 91 -40.30 -31.34 -10.08
N VAL A 92 -39.78 -31.26 -11.30
CA VAL A 92 -40.60 -31.03 -12.51
C VAL A 92 -41.57 -32.19 -12.74
N VAL A 93 -41.12 -33.43 -12.60
CA VAL A 93 -41.97 -34.62 -12.74
C VAL A 93 -43.03 -34.68 -11.65
N LEU A 94 -42.67 -34.37 -10.40
CA LEU A 94 -43.59 -34.45 -9.27
C LEU A 94 -44.55 -33.24 -9.19
N LEU A 95 -44.22 -32.10 -9.79
CA LEU A 95 -45.06 -30.89 -9.84
C LEU A 95 -45.78 -30.73 -11.19
N ALA A 96 -45.83 -31.79 -12.00
CA ALA A 96 -46.52 -31.88 -13.30
C ALA A 96 -47.93 -31.24 -13.33
N GLU A 97 -48.70 -31.40 -12.27
CA GLU A 97 -50.07 -30.89 -12.13
C GLU A 97 -50.15 -29.40 -11.71
N ARG A 98 -49.00 -28.80 -11.37
CA ARG A 98 -48.83 -27.38 -10.96
C ARG A 98 -47.85 -26.67 -11.90
N ALA A 99 -48.19 -26.68 -13.18
CA ALA A 99 -47.41 -26.14 -14.29
C ALA A 99 -46.77 -24.74 -14.10
N PRO A 100 -47.38 -23.74 -13.44
CA PRO A 100 -46.76 -22.41 -13.34
C PRO A 100 -45.51 -22.33 -12.44
N LEU A 101 -45.25 -23.33 -11.60
CA LEU A 101 -44.07 -23.34 -10.70
C LEU A 101 -42.85 -24.05 -11.31
N VAL A 102 -43.06 -24.85 -12.36
CA VAL A 102 -42.01 -25.65 -13.03
C VAL A 102 -40.81 -24.79 -13.47
N PRO A 103 -41.00 -23.62 -14.13
CA PRO A 103 -39.88 -22.81 -14.57
C PRO A 103 -39.06 -22.18 -13.43
N ALA A 104 -39.70 -21.89 -12.30
CA ALA A 104 -39.03 -21.31 -11.13
C ALA A 104 -38.11 -22.33 -10.44
N VAL A 105 -38.47 -23.61 -10.45
CA VAL A 105 -37.65 -24.69 -9.89
C VAL A 105 -36.38 -24.93 -10.71
N LEU A 106 -36.47 -24.79 -12.04
CA LEU A 106 -35.32 -24.95 -12.96
C LEU A 106 -34.28 -23.82 -12.85
N LEU A 107 -34.61 -22.71 -12.17
CA LEU A 107 -33.63 -21.67 -11.86
C LEU A 107 -32.67 -22.09 -10.74
N TRP A 108 -33.06 -23.03 -9.88
CA TRP A 108 -32.27 -23.42 -8.71
C TRP A 108 -30.85 -23.92 -9.07
N PRO A 109 -30.66 -24.85 -10.04
CA PRO A 109 -29.34 -25.31 -10.44
C PRO A 109 -28.46 -24.21 -11.05
N ILE A 110 -29.07 -23.18 -11.66
CA ILE A 110 -28.37 -22.02 -12.23
C ILE A 110 -27.88 -21.10 -11.12
N PHE A 111 -28.69 -20.88 -10.08
CA PHE A 111 -28.28 -20.07 -8.91
C PHE A 111 -27.22 -20.78 -8.06
N SER A 112 -27.44 -22.05 -7.69
CA SER A 112 -26.49 -22.83 -6.90
C SER A 112 -25.19 -23.10 -7.67
N GLY A 113 -25.31 -23.39 -8.97
CA GLY A 113 -24.20 -23.55 -9.89
C GLY A 113 -23.38 -22.27 -10.01
N GLY A 114 -24.02 -21.10 -10.06
CA GLY A 114 -23.32 -19.85 -10.31
C GLY A 114 -22.37 -19.43 -9.20
N LEU A 115 -22.67 -19.79 -7.95
CA LEU A 115 -21.78 -19.59 -6.81
C LEU A 115 -20.41 -20.25 -7.01
N VAL A 116 -20.35 -21.31 -7.82
CA VAL A 116 -19.21 -22.23 -7.86
C VAL A 116 -18.61 -22.42 -9.26
N LEU A 117 -19.43 -22.40 -10.30
CA LEU A 117 -19.02 -22.69 -11.67
C LEU A 117 -18.42 -21.48 -12.39
N PRO A 118 -17.62 -21.69 -13.45
CA PRO A 118 -17.35 -20.68 -14.45
C PRO A 118 -18.57 -20.46 -15.37
N GLU A 119 -18.63 -19.29 -16.00
CA GLU A 119 -19.73 -18.85 -16.86
C GLU A 119 -20.07 -19.85 -17.98
N LEU A 120 -19.06 -20.43 -18.64
CA LEU A 120 -19.28 -21.44 -19.68
C LEU A 120 -19.98 -22.70 -19.15
N ALA A 121 -19.67 -23.14 -17.93
CA ALA A 121 -20.31 -24.31 -17.34
C ALA A 121 -21.75 -24.01 -16.87
N LEU A 122 -22.04 -22.76 -16.48
CA LEU A 122 -23.40 -22.31 -16.22
C LEU A 122 -24.30 -22.38 -17.46
N PHE A 123 -23.76 -22.03 -18.63
CA PHE A 123 -24.50 -22.17 -19.90
C PHE A 123 -24.82 -23.63 -20.24
N VAL A 124 -23.93 -24.57 -19.91
CA VAL A 124 -24.21 -26.00 -20.05
C VAL A 124 -25.34 -26.45 -19.12
N VAL A 125 -25.34 -25.99 -17.86
CA VAL A 125 -26.44 -26.27 -16.92
C VAL A 125 -27.75 -25.69 -17.45
N ALA A 126 -27.76 -24.44 -17.90
CA ALA A 126 -28.95 -23.82 -18.49
C ALA A 126 -29.47 -24.60 -19.70
N ALA A 127 -28.58 -25.07 -20.59
CA ALA A 127 -28.98 -25.91 -21.73
C ALA A 127 -29.64 -27.23 -21.30
N VAL A 128 -29.13 -27.87 -20.24
CA VAL A 128 -29.74 -29.08 -19.67
C VAL A 128 -31.12 -28.79 -19.07
N GLU A 129 -31.27 -27.70 -18.31
CA GLU A 129 -32.56 -27.30 -17.74
C GLU A 129 -33.58 -26.94 -18.83
N VAL A 130 -33.15 -26.32 -19.93
CA VAL A 130 -34.00 -26.04 -21.10
C VAL A 130 -34.46 -27.33 -21.78
N LEU A 131 -33.59 -28.33 -21.92
CA LEU A 131 -33.98 -29.65 -22.45
C LEU A 131 -35.01 -30.33 -21.54
N LEU A 132 -34.86 -30.20 -20.21
CA LEU A 132 -35.85 -30.70 -19.25
C LEU A 132 -37.19 -29.97 -19.37
N LEU A 133 -37.17 -28.65 -19.55
CA LEU A 133 -38.37 -27.84 -19.77
C LEU A 133 -39.10 -28.23 -21.07
N VAL A 134 -38.35 -28.43 -22.16
CA VAL A 134 -38.90 -28.90 -23.45
C VAL A 134 -39.48 -30.30 -23.30
N GLY A 135 -38.77 -31.22 -22.64
CA GLY A 135 -39.26 -32.56 -22.34
C GLY A 135 -40.56 -32.55 -21.53
N ALA A 136 -40.66 -31.68 -20.54
CA ALA A 136 -41.88 -31.49 -19.74
C ALA A 136 -43.03 -30.93 -20.59
N SER A 137 -42.77 -29.96 -21.48
CA SER A 137 -43.81 -29.39 -22.36
C SER A 137 -44.43 -30.39 -23.33
N ILE A 138 -43.68 -31.44 -23.71
CA ILE A 138 -44.12 -32.51 -24.61
C ILE A 138 -44.76 -33.67 -23.83
N GLY A 139 -44.22 -34.03 -22.67
CA GLY A 139 -44.64 -35.19 -21.88
C GLY A 139 -45.81 -34.95 -20.93
N LEU A 140 -46.10 -33.69 -20.57
CA LEU A 140 -47.23 -33.32 -19.73
C LEU A 140 -48.52 -33.22 -20.55
N ALA A 141 -49.68 -33.32 -19.88
CA ALA A 141 -50.99 -33.26 -20.53
C ALA A 141 -51.11 -32.02 -21.45
N PRO A 142 -51.70 -32.16 -22.65
CA PRO A 142 -51.74 -31.09 -23.65
C PRO A 142 -52.38 -29.82 -23.08
N GLY A 143 -51.64 -28.70 -23.11
CA GLY A 143 -52.08 -27.39 -22.61
C GLY A 143 -51.53 -26.99 -21.24
N ALA A 144 -50.82 -27.87 -20.52
CA ALA A 144 -50.24 -27.54 -19.21
C ALA A 144 -49.10 -26.51 -19.30
N LEU A 145 -48.23 -26.60 -20.31
CA LEU A 145 -47.14 -25.66 -20.55
C LEU A 145 -46.90 -25.49 -22.07
N PRO A 146 -47.51 -24.49 -22.72
CA PRO A 146 -47.37 -24.26 -24.16
C PRO A 146 -45.92 -24.06 -24.58
N LEU A 147 -45.56 -24.55 -25.78
CA LEU A 147 -44.20 -24.42 -26.34
C LEU A 147 -43.71 -22.97 -26.42
N GLU A 148 -44.62 -22.01 -26.67
CA GLU A 148 -44.29 -20.58 -26.67
C GLU A 148 -43.86 -20.07 -25.29
N GLN A 149 -44.51 -20.55 -24.22
CA GLN A 149 -44.12 -20.23 -22.84
C GLN A 149 -42.81 -20.93 -22.46
N ALA A 150 -42.62 -22.19 -22.89
CA ALA A 150 -41.37 -22.91 -22.69
C ALA A 150 -40.17 -22.19 -23.34
N ALA A 151 -40.36 -21.63 -24.55
CA ALA A 151 -39.33 -20.85 -25.23
C ALA A 151 -39.00 -19.55 -24.47
N GLY A 152 -40.01 -18.82 -23.98
CA GLY A 152 -39.82 -17.62 -23.16
C GLY A 152 -39.08 -17.89 -21.86
N TRP A 153 -39.44 -18.97 -21.15
CA TRP A 153 -38.74 -19.41 -19.95
C TRP A 153 -37.34 -19.93 -20.23
N GLY A 154 -37.13 -20.63 -21.35
CA GLY A 154 -35.80 -21.06 -21.77
C GLY A 154 -34.86 -19.88 -22.02
N LEU A 155 -35.34 -18.82 -22.67
CA LEU A 155 -34.59 -17.58 -22.82
C LEU A 155 -34.26 -16.96 -21.45
N LEU A 156 -35.21 -16.94 -20.51
CA LEU A 156 -34.98 -16.44 -19.15
C LEU A 156 -33.92 -17.26 -18.38
N LEU A 157 -33.84 -18.58 -18.57
CA LEU A 157 -32.80 -19.41 -17.96
C LEU A 157 -31.39 -19.05 -18.48
N PHE A 158 -31.26 -18.80 -19.78
CA PHE A 158 -30.00 -18.32 -20.36
C PHE A 158 -29.63 -16.90 -19.89
N VAL A 159 -30.61 -15.99 -19.80
CA VAL A 159 -30.39 -14.64 -19.26
C VAL A 159 -29.97 -14.72 -17.79
N ALA A 160 -30.64 -15.53 -16.98
CA ALA A 160 -30.29 -15.75 -15.57
C ALA A 160 -28.87 -16.33 -15.42
N ALA A 161 -28.49 -17.30 -16.25
CA ALA A 161 -27.15 -17.87 -16.25
C ALA A 161 -26.08 -16.83 -16.59
N SER A 162 -26.32 -15.99 -17.61
CA SER A 162 -25.39 -14.92 -18.00
C SER A 162 -25.27 -13.84 -16.92
N ALA A 163 -26.38 -13.38 -16.36
CA ALA A 163 -26.41 -12.35 -15.32
C ALA A 163 -25.73 -12.85 -14.05
N ASN A 164 -26.03 -14.07 -13.63
CA ASN A 164 -25.43 -14.67 -12.43
C ASN A 164 -23.93 -14.95 -12.62
N GLY A 165 -23.55 -15.49 -13.78
CA GLY A 165 -22.16 -15.73 -14.14
C GLY A 165 -21.32 -14.45 -14.13
N GLU A 166 -21.83 -13.38 -14.75
CA GLU A 166 -21.14 -12.09 -14.81
C GLU A 166 -21.05 -11.40 -13.44
N LEU A 167 -22.13 -11.43 -12.65
CA LEU A 167 -22.13 -10.85 -11.29
C LEU A 167 -21.10 -11.52 -10.40
N ILE A 168 -21.05 -12.86 -10.42
CA ILE A 168 -20.14 -13.63 -9.58
C ILE A 168 -18.70 -13.52 -10.10
N ARG A 169 -18.50 -13.44 -11.42
CA ARG A 169 -17.19 -13.14 -12.02
C ARG A 169 -16.66 -11.79 -11.52
N ARG A 170 -17.47 -10.73 -11.58
CA ARG A 170 -17.11 -9.40 -11.06
C ARG A 170 -16.83 -9.44 -9.56
N PHE A 171 -17.67 -10.14 -8.79
CA PHE A 171 -17.47 -10.30 -7.36
C PHE A 171 -16.14 -11.00 -7.03
N ARG A 172 -15.82 -12.12 -7.70
CA ARG A 172 -14.54 -12.84 -7.49
C ARG A 172 -13.34 -11.97 -7.84
N VAL A 173 -13.40 -11.22 -8.95
CA VAL A 173 -12.33 -10.29 -9.35
C VAL A 173 -12.15 -9.19 -8.29
N ALA A 174 -13.24 -8.59 -7.83
CA ALA A 174 -13.20 -7.56 -6.79
C ALA A 174 -12.62 -8.10 -5.48
N GLN A 175 -13.09 -9.26 -5.00
CA GLN A 175 -12.62 -9.89 -3.77
C GLN A 175 -11.13 -10.25 -3.83
N ARG A 176 -10.64 -10.79 -4.96
CA ARG A 176 -9.21 -11.07 -5.12
C ARG A 176 -8.36 -9.80 -5.00
N VAL A 177 -8.82 -8.69 -5.58
CA VAL A 177 -8.15 -7.39 -5.48
C VAL A 177 -8.15 -6.87 -4.03
N THR A 178 -9.25 -7.09 -3.30
CA THR A 178 -9.35 -6.72 -1.87
C THR A 178 -8.44 -7.59 -1.00
N GLU A 179 -8.44 -8.92 -1.18
CA GLU A 179 -7.58 -9.86 -0.45
C GLU A 179 -6.10 -9.58 -0.70
N LEU A 180 -5.72 -9.35 -1.96
CA LEU A 180 -4.37 -8.94 -2.33
C LEU A 180 -3.99 -7.62 -1.63
N GLY A 181 -4.90 -6.63 -1.66
CA GLY A 181 -4.69 -5.35 -0.99
C GLY A 181 -4.44 -5.50 0.51
N PHE A 182 -5.23 -6.33 1.20
CA PHE A 182 -5.02 -6.60 2.63
C PHE A 182 -3.74 -7.35 2.94
N ALA A 183 -3.37 -8.35 2.12
CA ALA A 183 -2.11 -9.07 2.28
C ALA A 183 -0.91 -8.11 2.16
N ARG A 184 -0.91 -7.25 1.14
CA ARG A 184 0.16 -6.26 0.92
C ARG A 184 0.18 -5.16 1.98
N ALA A 185 -0.98 -4.74 2.47
CA ALA A 185 -1.07 -3.83 3.60
C ALA A 185 -0.43 -4.44 4.87
N ALA A 186 -0.63 -5.74 5.12
CA ALA A 186 0.01 -6.44 6.23
C ALA A 186 1.54 -6.54 6.04
N ASP A 187 2.01 -6.85 4.84
CA ASP A 187 3.46 -6.87 4.51
C ASP A 187 4.11 -5.49 4.80
N LEU A 188 3.44 -4.38 4.45
CA LEU A 188 3.91 -3.02 4.71
C LEU A 188 4.03 -2.67 6.20
N VAL A 189 3.22 -3.30 7.07
CA VAL A 189 3.35 -3.12 8.53
C VAL A 189 4.66 -3.73 9.04
N HIS A 190 5.17 -4.78 8.39
CA HIS A 190 6.40 -5.46 8.77
C HIS A 190 7.66 -4.90 8.06
N ALA A 191 7.50 -3.99 7.09
CA ALA A 191 8.63 -3.36 6.42
C ALA A 191 9.53 -2.60 7.38
N MET A 192 10.83 -2.88 7.29
CA MET A 192 11.91 -2.32 8.11
C MET A 192 12.76 -1.29 7.35
N THR A 193 12.66 -1.28 6.02
CA THR A 193 13.39 -0.34 5.17
C THR A 193 12.46 0.36 4.16
N PRO A 194 12.77 1.60 3.72
CA PRO A 194 12.02 2.26 2.68
C PRO A 194 12.04 1.51 1.33
N GLY A 195 13.09 0.72 1.08
CA GLY A 195 13.20 -0.16 -0.09
C GLY A 195 12.16 -1.29 -0.07
N GLU A 196 11.99 -1.98 1.06
CA GLU A 196 10.95 -3.01 1.22
C GLU A 196 9.53 -2.45 1.02
N VAL A 197 9.30 -1.20 1.45
CA VAL A 197 8.03 -0.49 1.19
C VAL A 197 7.83 -0.31 -0.32
N ALA A 198 8.88 0.14 -1.04
CA ALA A 198 8.83 0.30 -2.48
C ALA A 198 8.60 -1.02 -3.20
N GLU A 199 9.34 -2.08 -2.87
CA GLU A 199 9.19 -3.41 -3.46
C GLU A 199 7.77 -3.95 -3.31
N THR A 200 7.21 -3.86 -2.11
CA THR A 200 5.85 -4.34 -1.80
C THR A 200 4.81 -3.54 -2.59
N LEU A 201 4.95 -2.21 -2.61
CA LEU A 201 4.02 -1.31 -3.27
C LEU A 201 4.09 -1.43 -4.80
N PHE A 202 5.30 -1.54 -5.34
CA PHE A 202 5.53 -1.73 -6.77
C PHE A 202 5.00 -3.09 -7.24
N GLY A 203 5.28 -4.16 -6.50
CA GLY A 203 4.72 -5.47 -6.77
C GLY A 203 3.19 -5.45 -6.80
N PHE A 204 2.57 -4.79 -5.82
CA PHE A 204 1.11 -4.64 -5.77
C PHE A 204 0.54 -3.85 -6.95
N VAL A 205 1.13 -2.70 -7.29
CA VAL A 205 0.68 -1.85 -8.40
C VAL A 205 0.80 -2.58 -9.74
N ALA A 206 1.92 -3.26 -9.97
CA ALA A 206 2.14 -4.04 -11.19
C ALA A 206 1.10 -5.18 -11.32
N GLU A 207 0.77 -5.85 -10.21
CA GLU A 207 -0.24 -6.91 -10.18
C GLU A 207 -1.66 -6.37 -10.38
N LEU A 208 -1.96 -5.19 -9.83
CA LEU A 208 -3.28 -4.55 -9.92
C LEU A 208 -3.57 -3.98 -11.32
N ILE A 209 -2.59 -3.32 -11.94
CA ILE A 209 -2.77 -2.63 -13.23
C ILE A 209 -2.45 -3.55 -14.41
N GLY A 210 -1.53 -4.51 -14.22
CA GLY A 210 -1.14 -5.54 -15.18
C GLY A 210 0.10 -5.20 -16.01
N ALA A 211 0.44 -6.09 -16.95
CA ALA A 211 1.71 -6.12 -17.69
C ALA A 211 2.07 -4.89 -18.55
N GLY A 212 1.20 -3.87 -18.62
CA GLY A 212 1.42 -2.63 -19.37
C GLY A 212 1.69 -1.39 -18.51
N ALA A 213 1.69 -1.53 -17.18
CA ALA A 213 1.97 -0.46 -16.25
C ALA A 213 3.11 -0.86 -15.32
N THR A 214 4.15 -0.03 -15.29
CA THR A 214 5.32 -0.23 -14.47
C THR A 214 5.39 0.89 -13.43
N PRO A 215 5.36 0.57 -12.13
CA PRO A 215 5.66 1.56 -11.11
C PRO A 215 7.12 1.99 -11.30
N ARG A 216 7.36 3.30 -11.35
CA ARG A 216 8.66 3.88 -11.72
C ARG A 216 9.34 4.52 -10.54
N LEU A 217 8.60 5.33 -9.78
CA LEU A 217 9.15 6.17 -8.74
C LEU A 217 8.31 6.05 -7.47
N LEU A 218 9.02 5.93 -6.36
CA LEU A 218 8.50 6.24 -5.05
C LEU A 218 9.19 7.52 -4.59
N LEU A 219 8.41 8.57 -4.42
CA LEU A 219 8.85 9.87 -3.93
C LEU A 219 8.37 10.06 -2.50
N ARG A 220 9.18 10.68 -1.66
CA ARG A 220 8.89 11.00 -0.26
C ARG A 220 8.98 12.50 -0.05
N GLU A 221 8.00 13.07 0.62
CA GLU A 221 8.04 14.48 1.01
C GLU A 221 9.02 14.70 2.15
N VAL A 222 9.90 15.68 1.97
CA VAL A 222 10.90 16.12 2.93
C VAL A 222 10.41 17.45 3.52
N ASP A 223 10.38 17.53 4.83
CA ASP A 223 10.12 18.73 5.64
C ASP A 223 8.72 19.38 5.53
N GLY A 224 7.79 18.79 4.76
CA GLY A 224 6.39 19.24 4.70
C GLY A 224 6.16 20.53 3.90
N GLU A 225 7.20 20.99 3.19
CA GLU A 225 7.17 22.16 2.30
C GLU A 225 6.99 21.77 0.82
N GLY A 226 6.55 20.54 0.53
CA GLY A 226 6.31 20.06 -0.83
C GLY A 226 7.57 19.65 -1.60
N ARG A 227 8.74 19.57 -0.96
CA ARG A 227 9.96 19.01 -1.55
C ARG A 227 9.89 17.48 -1.55
N LEU A 228 10.17 16.85 -2.67
CA LEU A 228 10.14 15.39 -2.81
C LEU A 228 11.55 14.81 -3.01
N GLU A 229 11.87 13.72 -2.31
CA GLU A 229 13.09 12.92 -2.44
C GLU A 229 12.75 11.55 -3.03
N VAL A 230 13.60 11.05 -3.94
CA VAL A 230 13.44 9.73 -4.55
C VAL A 230 13.84 8.64 -3.55
N VAL A 231 12.88 7.82 -3.13
CA VAL A 231 13.11 6.66 -2.26
C VAL A 231 13.51 5.43 -3.08
N ALA A 232 12.85 5.24 -4.22
CA ALA A 232 13.13 4.12 -5.12
C ALA A 232 12.82 4.50 -6.57
N HIS A 233 13.65 4.01 -7.47
CA HIS A 233 13.47 4.12 -8.92
C HIS A 233 13.58 2.71 -9.52
N ALA A 234 12.57 2.24 -10.25
CA ALA A 234 12.49 0.85 -10.71
C ALA A 234 13.62 0.39 -11.65
N HIS A 235 14.35 1.35 -12.24
CA HIS A 235 15.51 1.11 -13.12
C HIS A 235 16.88 1.40 -12.47
N LEU A 236 16.90 1.85 -11.22
CA LEU A 236 18.15 2.01 -10.47
C LEU A 236 18.24 0.88 -9.45
N ASP A 237 19.23 -0.01 -9.62
CA ASP A 237 19.51 -1.12 -8.70
C ASP A 237 19.89 -0.66 -7.27
N ALA A 238 20.14 0.64 -7.09
CA ALA A 238 20.34 1.29 -5.81
C ALA A 238 19.57 2.61 -5.76
N PRO A 239 19.04 3.03 -4.59
CA PRO A 239 18.52 4.38 -4.43
C PRO A 239 19.59 5.39 -4.86
N PRO A 240 19.24 6.47 -5.59
CA PRO A 240 20.22 7.47 -5.99
C PRO A 240 20.98 7.93 -4.75
N ALA A 241 22.32 7.94 -4.82
CA ALA A 241 23.17 8.26 -3.68
C ALA A 241 22.69 9.58 -3.05
N GLY A 242 22.43 9.55 -1.73
CA GLY A 242 21.89 10.69 -0.98
C GLY A 242 22.66 11.96 -1.32
N GLY A 243 22.01 12.90 -2.01
CA GLY A 243 22.68 14.07 -2.57
C GLY A 243 22.12 14.54 -3.92
N ALA A 244 21.44 13.68 -4.69
CA ALA A 244 20.67 14.12 -5.85
C ALA A 244 19.29 14.70 -5.43
N SER A 245 19.32 15.69 -4.54
CA SER A 245 18.15 16.48 -4.14
C SER A 245 17.78 17.42 -5.29
N HIS A 246 17.16 16.91 -6.35
CA HIS A 246 16.30 17.75 -7.16
C HIS A 246 15.05 17.98 -6.30
N ALA A 247 14.88 19.21 -5.80
CA ALA A 247 13.66 19.61 -5.13
C ALA A 247 12.54 19.62 -6.18
N MET A 248 11.83 18.49 -6.30
CA MET A 248 10.76 18.35 -7.28
C MET A 248 9.51 19.01 -6.72
N THR A 249 9.06 20.09 -7.35
CA THR A 249 7.87 20.85 -6.96
C THR A 249 6.60 20.09 -7.36
N GLY A 250 6.21 19.09 -6.56
CA GLY A 250 5.06 18.22 -6.84
C GLY A 250 3.74 18.65 -6.17
N GLY A 251 3.69 19.83 -5.52
CA GLY A 251 2.54 20.26 -4.72
C GLY A 251 1.19 20.34 -5.49
N GLY A 252 1.23 20.50 -6.81
CA GLY A 252 0.05 20.44 -7.68
C GLY A 252 -0.47 19.03 -7.93
N LEU A 253 0.43 18.04 -8.07
CA LEU A 253 0.11 16.65 -8.42
C LEU A 253 -0.66 15.92 -7.31
N ALA A 254 -0.46 16.31 -6.06
CA ALA A 254 -1.14 15.73 -4.91
C ALA A 254 -2.66 16.03 -4.86
N ARG A 255 -3.13 17.10 -5.54
CA ARG A 255 -4.54 17.51 -5.54
C ARG A 255 -5.39 16.71 -6.53
N ASP A 256 -4.77 16.16 -7.56
CA ASP A 256 -5.44 15.45 -8.66
C ASP A 256 -5.35 13.93 -8.48
N GLN A 257 -5.96 13.44 -7.38
CA GLN A 257 -5.94 12.04 -6.99
C GLN A 257 -6.50 11.11 -8.08
N GLY A 258 -5.72 10.09 -8.46
CA GLY A 258 -6.20 9.00 -9.30
C GLY A 258 -6.45 9.37 -10.76
N VAL A 259 -5.82 10.45 -11.24
CA VAL A 259 -5.92 10.94 -12.62
C VAL A 259 -4.71 10.45 -13.43
N TRP A 260 -4.95 10.14 -14.71
CA TRP A 260 -3.90 9.86 -15.68
C TRP A 260 -3.41 11.17 -16.29
N PHE A 261 -2.10 11.34 -16.32
CA PHE A 261 -1.40 12.47 -16.93
C PHE A 261 -0.61 12.01 -18.15
N GLU A 262 -0.20 12.96 -18.97
CA GLU A 262 0.79 12.73 -20.02
C GLU A 262 2.17 12.51 -19.38
N GLY A 263 2.88 11.47 -19.81
CA GLY A 263 4.19 11.13 -19.22
C GLY A 263 5.21 12.26 -19.36
N ALA A 264 5.22 12.96 -20.50
CA ALA A 264 6.07 14.13 -20.74
C ALA A 264 5.81 15.27 -19.74
N ARG A 265 4.54 15.56 -19.42
CA ARG A 265 4.18 16.60 -18.43
C ARG A 265 4.72 16.26 -17.04
N ILE A 266 4.59 15.00 -16.64
CA ILE A 266 5.14 14.56 -15.34
C ILE A 266 6.68 14.58 -15.40
N ALA A 267 7.29 14.18 -16.50
CA ALA A 267 8.74 14.23 -16.69
C ALA A 267 9.28 15.66 -16.50
N ASP A 268 8.58 16.66 -17.05
CA ASP A 268 8.93 18.08 -16.90
C ASP A 268 8.70 18.60 -15.47
N GLU A 269 7.55 18.29 -14.85
CA GLU A 269 7.22 18.73 -13.48
C GLU A 269 8.12 18.07 -12.42
N LEU A 270 8.57 16.85 -12.67
CA LEU A 270 9.42 16.05 -11.79
C LEU A 270 10.91 16.12 -12.16
N GLY A 271 11.28 16.63 -13.34
CA GLY A 271 12.66 16.61 -13.82
C GLY A 271 13.24 15.20 -13.98
N VAL A 272 12.42 14.22 -14.39
CA VAL A 272 12.85 12.82 -14.61
C VAL A 272 12.64 12.44 -16.06
N ASP A 273 13.71 12.53 -16.86
CA ASP A 273 13.68 12.31 -18.32
C ASP A 273 13.15 10.92 -18.74
N ASP A 274 13.34 9.89 -17.91
CA ASP A 274 12.87 8.53 -18.18
C ASP A 274 11.33 8.44 -18.29
N LEU A 275 10.60 9.36 -17.65
CA LEU A 275 9.14 9.39 -17.73
C LEU A 275 8.60 9.91 -19.06
N ALA A 276 9.40 10.70 -19.80
CA ALA A 276 8.99 11.28 -21.08
C ALA A 276 8.82 10.21 -22.17
N GLY A 277 9.46 9.05 -22.01
CA GLY A 277 9.33 7.90 -22.92
C GLY A 277 7.97 7.20 -22.87
N TYR A 278 7.10 7.55 -21.93
CA TYR A 278 5.78 6.91 -21.76
C TYR A 278 4.64 7.85 -22.14
N PRO A 279 3.60 7.36 -22.85
CA PRO A 279 2.48 8.20 -23.24
C PRO A 279 1.63 8.63 -22.03
N HIS A 280 1.50 7.77 -21.03
CA HIS A 280 0.66 8.01 -19.86
C HIS A 280 1.39 7.69 -18.55
N ALA A 281 1.11 8.48 -17.53
CA ALA A 281 1.57 8.25 -16.18
C ALA A 281 0.45 8.52 -15.17
N PHE A 282 0.41 7.70 -14.13
CA PHE A 282 -0.58 7.74 -13.06
C PHE A 282 0.14 8.05 -11.76
N VAL A 283 -0.40 9.01 -11.00
CA VAL A 283 0.17 9.45 -9.72
C VAL A 283 -0.79 9.11 -8.59
N GLN A 284 -0.30 8.34 -7.62
CA GLN A 284 -1.02 8.06 -6.38
C GLN A 284 -0.34 8.79 -5.22
N PRO A 285 -1.01 9.73 -4.55
CA PRO A 285 -0.47 10.31 -3.33
C PRO A 285 -0.52 9.32 -2.18
N LEU A 286 0.56 9.30 -1.40
CA LEU A 286 0.70 8.55 -0.16
C LEU A 286 0.33 9.49 0.98
N ALA A 287 -0.89 9.35 1.52
CA ALA A 287 -1.38 10.18 2.61
C ALA A 287 -1.63 9.36 3.87
N ASP A 288 -1.16 9.85 5.02
CA ASP A 288 -1.39 9.25 6.34
C ASP A 288 -2.62 9.89 7.03
N GLY A 289 -3.67 10.19 6.25
CA GLY A 289 -4.92 10.79 6.70
C GLY A 289 -4.87 12.27 7.12
N ARG A 290 -3.69 12.83 7.41
CA ARG A 290 -3.49 14.25 7.80
C ARG A 290 -2.68 15.07 6.81
N ARG A 291 -1.70 14.44 6.17
CA ARG A 291 -0.80 15.07 5.19
C ARG A 291 -0.37 14.05 4.15
N VAL A 292 0.05 14.55 2.99
CA VAL A 292 0.79 13.76 2.02
C VAL A 292 2.21 13.56 2.56
N ILE A 293 2.72 12.34 2.43
CA ILE A 293 4.05 11.92 2.88
C ILE A 293 4.91 11.54 1.68
N GLY A 294 4.30 11.36 0.50
CA GLY A 294 4.99 10.98 -0.70
C GLY A 294 4.05 10.78 -1.87
N LEU A 295 4.63 10.41 -3.02
CA LEU A 295 3.91 10.11 -4.25
C LEU A 295 4.45 8.81 -4.84
N VAL A 296 3.57 8.01 -5.43
CA VAL A 296 3.97 6.90 -6.32
C VAL A 296 3.64 7.28 -7.73
N VAL A 297 4.62 7.17 -8.63
CA VAL A 297 4.43 7.39 -10.06
C VAL A 297 4.47 6.06 -10.78
N VAL A 298 3.45 5.82 -11.59
CA VAL A 298 3.28 4.61 -12.38
C VAL A 298 3.19 5.00 -13.84
N SER A 299 4.15 4.58 -14.66
CA SER A 299 4.07 4.77 -16.11
C SER A 299 3.25 3.65 -16.73
N ALA A 300 2.38 3.97 -17.68
CA ALA A 300 1.67 2.97 -18.47
C ALA A 300 1.75 3.25 -19.96
N ILE A 301 1.84 2.17 -20.75
CA ILE A 301 1.86 2.24 -22.21
C ILE A 301 0.45 2.50 -22.75
N ASN A 302 -0.59 1.99 -22.06
CA ASN A 302 -1.99 2.15 -22.45
C ASN A 302 -2.80 2.75 -21.30
N HIS A 303 -3.70 3.68 -21.61
CA HIS A 303 -4.69 4.18 -20.66
C HIS A 303 -5.64 3.05 -20.24
N ARG A 304 -5.69 2.73 -18.94
CA ARG A 304 -6.63 1.75 -18.40
C ARG A 304 -7.49 2.41 -17.32
N VAL A 305 -8.80 2.36 -17.49
CA VAL A 305 -9.74 2.81 -16.46
C VAL A 305 -9.66 1.81 -15.31
N LEU A 306 -9.19 2.27 -14.15
CA LEU A 306 -9.20 1.47 -12.92
C LEU A 306 -10.65 1.31 -12.46
N GLY A 307 -11.05 0.08 -12.17
CA GLY A 307 -12.34 -0.17 -11.52
C GLY A 307 -12.39 0.43 -10.12
N GLU A 308 -13.59 0.72 -9.62
CA GLU A 308 -13.78 1.39 -8.33
C GLU A 308 -13.12 0.62 -7.17
N GLU A 309 -13.23 -0.71 -7.14
CA GLU A 309 -12.59 -1.52 -6.08
C GLU A 309 -11.06 -1.55 -6.20
N ALA A 310 -10.52 -1.51 -7.42
CA ALA A 310 -9.07 -1.42 -7.64
C ALA A 310 -8.53 -0.08 -7.11
N ARG A 311 -9.23 1.02 -7.40
CA ARG A 311 -8.89 2.34 -6.88
C ARG A 311 -8.96 2.39 -5.35
N ARG A 312 -10.05 1.90 -4.74
CA ARG A 312 -10.17 1.82 -3.28
C ARG A 312 -9.10 0.93 -2.63
N SER A 313 -8.73 -0.18 -3.28
CA SER A 313 -7.65 -1.05 -2.80
C SER A 313 -6.31 -0.34 -2.86
N LEU A 314 -6.02 0.37 -3.96
CA LEU A 314 -4.83 1.19 -4.10
C LEU A 314 -4.74 2.31 -3.06
N ASP A 315 -5.84 3.02 -2.81
CA ASP A 315 -5.90 4.06 -1.77
C ASP A 315 -5.61 3.48 -0.38
N ARG A 316 -6.15 2.29 -0.06
CA ARG A 316 -5.86 1.59 1.21
C ARG A 316 -4.38 1.23 1.34
N VAL A 317 -3.81 0.57 0.33
CA VAL A 317 -2.40 0.15 0.34
C VAL A 317 -1.47 1.38 0.38
N ALA A 318 -1.81 2.45 -0.34
CA ALA A 318 -1.10 3.73 -0.31
C ALA A 318 -1.09 4.35 1.09
N ALA A 319 -2.21 4.34 1.81
CA ALA A 319 -2.27 4.83 3.19
C ALA A 319 -1.39 4.00 4.15
N HIS A 320 -1.39 2.67 3.99
CA HIS A 320 -0.51 1.79 4.78
C HIS A 320 0.97 2.00 4.44
N ALA A 321 1.32 2.24 3.18
CA ALA A 321 2.67 2.59 2.77
C ALA A 321 3.11 3.94 3.36
N ALA A 322 2.23 4.95 3.36
CA ALA A 322 2.48 6.25 3.98
C ALA A 322 2.78 6.10 5.48
N SER A 323 1.95 5.33 6.20
CA SER A 323 2.13 5.04 7.62
C SER A 323 3.43 4.28 7.91
N ALA A 324 3.80 3.31 7.07
CA ALA A 324 5.06 2.59 7.18
C ALA A 324 6.27 3.53 7.00
N LEU A 325 6.27 4.39 5.98
CA LEU A 325 7.33 5.38 5.75
C LEU A 325 7.46 6.36 6.93
N ALA A 326 6.35 6.88 7.44
CA ALA A 326 6.34 7.74 8.63
C ALA A 326 6.95 7.06 9.85
N ARG A 327 6.62 5.79 10.09
CA ARG A 327 7.19 5.00 11.20
C ARG A 327 8.71 4.84 11.05
N LEU A 328 9.18 4.54 9.84
CA LEU A 328 10.61 4.41 9.56
C LEU A 328 11.36 5.73 9.72
N ASP A 329 10.76 6.85 9.34
CA ASP A 329 11.33 8.18 9.54
C ASP A 329 11.46 8.52 11.02
N LEU A 330 10.42 8.25 11.81
CA LEU A 330 10.45 8.46 13.25
C LEU A 330 11.49 7.56 13.93
N ALA A 331 11.59 6.29 13.55
CA ALA A 331 12.60 5.38 14.07
C ALA A 331 14.03 5.86 13.74
N ARG A 332 14.27 6.31 12.50
CA ARG A 332 15.56 6.88 12.07
C ARG A 332 15.90 8.16 12.82
N MET A 333 14.92 9.02 13.07
CA MET A 333 15.10 10.25 13.86
C MET A 333 15.49 9.92 15.30
N VAL A 334 14.76 9.01 15.96
CA VAL A 334 15.06 8.58 17.34
C VAL A 334 16.43 7.90 17.44
N ALA A 335 16.80 7.06 16.46
CA ALA A 335 18.12 6.44 16.43
C ALA A 335 19.25 7.47 16.31
N ARG A 336 19.08 8.48 15.43
CA ARG A 336 20.03 9.61 15.30
C ARG A 336 20.14 10.41 16.59
N GLN A 337 19.01 10.77 17.20
CA GLN A 337 18.98 11.48 18.49
C GLN A 337 19.68 10.67 19.59
N ARG A 338 19.45 9.36 19.66
CA ARG A 338 20.12 8.48 20.63
C ARG A 338 21.63 8.42 20.40
N ALA A 339 22.08 8.30 19.15
CA ALA A 339 23.50 8.29 18.81
C ALA A 339 24.17 9.61 19.19
N ALA A 340 23.54 10.74 18.87
CA ALA A 340 23.97 12.08 19.25
C ALA A 340 24.09 12.23 20.78
N LEU A 341 23.05 11.86 21.54
CA LEU A 341 23.07 11.92 23.01
C LEU A 341 24.14 11.01 23.63
N THR A 342 24.40 9.84 23.04
CA THR A 342 25.45 8.93 23.52
C THR A 342 26.82 9.59 23.46
N VAL A 343 27.12 10.29 22.36
CA VAL A 343 28.38 11.03 22.21
C VAL A 343 28.50 12.18 23.20
N LEU A 344 27.40 12.89 23.47
CA LEU A 344 27.37 13.99 24.44
C LEU A 344 27.58 13.52 25.88
N LEU A 345 27.14 12.30 26.22
CA LEU A 345 27.24 11.76 27.57
C LEU A 345 28.54 11.01 27.82
N ASP A 346 29.15 10.42 26.78
CA ASP A 346 30.38 9.64 26.89
C ASP A 346 31.64 10.49 26.69
N THR A 347 31.86 11.44 27.59
CA THR A 347 33.03 12.35 27.54
C THR A 347 34.25 11.82 28.30
N ARG A 348 34.23 10.55 28.74
CA ARG A 348 35.26 10.00 29.66
C ARG A 348 36.60 9.74 28.97
N ASP A 349 36.55 9.35 27.70
CA ASP A 349 37.71 8.99 26.89
C ASP A 349 38.20 10.13 25.99
N VAL A 350 37.71 11.37 26.21
CA VAL A 350 38.12 12.53 25.42
C VAL A 350 39.58 12.90 25.78
N PRO A 351 40.48 13.01 24.78
CA PRO A 351 41.85 13.44 25.02
C PRO A 351 41.91 14.83 25.69
N ARG A 352 42.94 15.07 26.50
CA ARG A 352 43.09 16.33 27.24
C ARG A 352 43.75 17.44 26.41
N ASP A 353 44.35 17.13 25.27
CA ASP A 353 44.99 18.11 24.41
C ASP A 353 43.98 18.83 23.52
N ASN A 354 44.26 20.11 23.21
CA ASN A 354 43.36 20.95 22.39
C ASN A 354 43.05 20.33 21.02
N ALA A 355 44.02 19.68 20.38
CA ALA A 355 43.84 19.05 19.07
C ALA A 355 42.96 17.79 19.14
N GLY A 356 43.10 17.01 20.22
CA GLY A 356 42.24 15.88 20.54
C GLY A 356 40.79 16.30 20.86
N ILE A 357 40.61 17.38 21.62
CA ILE A 357 39.29 17.96 21.89
C ILE A 357 38.64 18.47 20.59
N ALA A 358 39.39 19.18 19.74
CA ALA A 358 38.88 19.66 18.45
C ALA A 358 38.49 18.50 17.52
N ARG A 359 39.24 17.40 17.51
CA ARG A 359 38.91 16.18 16.75
C ARG A 359 37.64 15.51 17.26
N TRP A 360 37.52 15.35 18.58
CA TRP A 360 36.32 14.80 19.19
C TRP A 360 35.09 15.69 18.92
N ALA A 361 35.26 17.02 18.99
CA ALA A 361 34.20 17.97 18.69
C ALA A 361 33.65 17.80 17.28
N LEU A 362 34.53 17.63 16.28
CA LEU A 362 34.09 17.43 14.89
C LEU A 362 33.47 16.05 14.67
N ASP A 363 33.99 14.98 15.27
CA ASP A 363 33.35 13.65 15.20
C ASP A 363 31.95 13.69 15.85
N ALA A 364 31.81 14.35 17.00
CA ALA A 364 30.52 14.55 17.65
C ALA A 364 29.56 15.39 16.79
N ALA A 365 30.04 16.51 16.25
CA ALA A 365 29.26 17.34 15.35
C ALA A 365 28.84 16.58 14.08
N SER A 366 29.67 15.66 13.57
CA SER A 366 29.35 14.83 12.42
C SER A 366 28.23 13.81 12.65
N ARG A 367 28.11 13.34 13.90
CA ARG A 367 27.06 12.40 14.32
C ARG A 367 25.76 13.09 14.68
N ILE A 368 25.85 14.35 15.11
CA ILE A 368 24.71 15.21 15.43
C ILE A 368 24.12 15.80 14.15
N SER A 369 24.96 16.38 13.29
CA SER A 369 24.56 17.12 12.10
C SER A 369 25.07 16.44 10.83
N GLY A 370 24.19 16.36 9.83
CA GLY A 370 24.54 15.93 8.46
C GLY A 370 25.29 16.97 7.63
N ALA A 371 25.67 18.10 8.23
CA ALA A 371 26.40 19.19 7.58
C ALA A 371 27.67 18.68 6.87
N GLN A 372 27.86 19.13 5.63
CA GLN A 372 28.99 18.75 4.78
C GLN A 372 30.30 19.38 5.27
N THR A 373 30.22 20.61 5.76
CA THR A 373 31.38 21.35 6.24
C THR A 373 31.23 21.61 7.74
N ARG A 374 32.29 21.30 8.50
CA ARG A 374 32.33 21.48 9.95
C ARG A 374 33.70 21.97 10.36
N ALA A 375 33.78 22.89 11.30
CA ALA A 375 35.06 23.39 11.78
C ALA A 375 35.02 23.79 13.24
N PHE A 376 36.17 23.64 13.90
CA PHE A 376 36.39 24.10 15.24
C PHE A 376 37.41 25.24 15.20
N VAL A 377 36.94 26.44 15.48
CA VAL A 377 37.71 27.69 15.36
C VAL A 377 37.87 28.29 16.74
N ARG A 378 39.04 28.85 17.04
CA ARG A 378 39.32 29.48 18.33
C ARG A 378 39.91 30.87 18.14
N LEU A 379 39.49 31.81 18.98
CA LEU A 379 40.10 33.12 19.06
C LEU A 379 41.33 33.06 19.97
N HIS A 380 42.52 33.18 19.38
CA HIS A 380 43.80 33.20 20.11
C HIS A 380 44.48 34.56 19.92
N ALA A 381 44.76 35.26 21.03
CA ALA A 381 45.38 36.60 21.02
C ALA A 381 44.71 37.60 20.04
N GLY A 382 43.38 37.54 19.87
CA GLY A 382 42.63 38.41 18.97
C GLY A 382 42.56 37.98 17.50
N HIS A 383 43.22 36.87 17.15
CA HIS A 383 43.20 36.26 15.82
C HIS A 383 42.41 34.94 15.82
N LEU A 384 41.62 34.70 14.77
CA LEU A 384 40.92 33.43 14.61
C LEU A 384 41.90 32.38 14.08
N VAL A 385 41.98 31.24 14.76
CA VAL A 385 42.76 30.07 14.37
C VAL A 385 41.81 28.91 14.17
N CYS A 386 41.87 28.28 13.00
CA CYS A 386 41.12 27.06 12.74
C CYS A 386 41.91 25.87 13.31
N GLU A 387 41.45 25.32 14.44
CA GLU A 387 42.11 24.17 15.08
C GLU A 387 41.92 22.89 14.25
N ARG A 388 40.73 22.76 13.63
CA ARG A 388 40.40 21.65 12.74
C ARG A 388 39.21 22.01 11.85
N ALA A 389 39.23 21.56 10.60
CA ALA A 389 38.10 21.63 9.68
C ALA A 389 37.93 20.30 8.92
N GLU A 390 36.70 20.02 8.52
CA GLU A 390 36.30 18.91 7.66
C GLU A 390 35.40 19.45 6.55
N GLY A 391 35.59 18.98 5.32
CA GLY A 391 34.84 19.44 4.15
C GLY A 391 35.26 20.82 3.61
N ILE A 392 36.27 21.46 4.20
CA ILE A 392 36.90 22.71 3.72
C ILE A 392 38.31 22.84 4.30
N GLU A 393 39.20 23.57 3.62
CA GLU A 393 40.48 23.98 4.21
C GLU A 393 40.28 25.10 5.25
N GLY A 394 41.06 25.05 6.34
CA GLY A 394 40.90 26.00 7.45
C GLY A 394 41.15 27.45 7.06
N ASP A 395 42.16 27.71 6.22
CA ASP A 395 42.48 29.06 5.74
C ASP A 395 41.40 29.60 4.81
N GLU A 396 40.83 28.73 3.97
CA GLU A 396 39.72 29.05 3.09
C GLU A 396 38.47 29.42 3.91
N LEU A 397 38.11 28.61 4.92
CA LEU A 397 37.01 28.94 5.85
C LEU A 397 37.19 30.32 6.49
N LEU A 398 38.39 30.61 7.03
CA LEU A 398 38.66 31.88 7.68
C LEU A 398 38.57 33.05 6.69
N SER A 399 39.04 32.88 5.45
CA SER A 399 38.94 33.93 4.42
C SER A 399 37.49 34.27 4.05
N GLN A 400 36.60 33.28 4.04
CA GLN A 400 35.22 33.41 3.57
C GLN A 400 34.20 33.72 4.67
N ALA A 401 34.50 33.40 5.94
CA ALA A 401 33.56 33.51 7.06
C ALA A 401 34.13 34.22 8.31
N ALA A 402 35.28 34.90 8.22
CA ALA A 402 35.92 35.57 9.36
C ALA A 402 34.98 36.50 10.15
N HIS A 403 34.16 37.31 9.47
CA HIS A 403 33.25 38.25 10.13
C HIS A 403 32.19 37.51 10.97
N LEU A 404 31.63 36.43 10.43
CA LEU A 404 30.65 35.59 11.13
C LEU A 404 31.29 34.88 12.33
N LEU A 405 32.45 34.24 12.12
CA LEU A 405 33.17 33.50 13.17
C LEU A 405 33.64 34.42 14.30
N LYS A 406 34.16 35.61 13.96
CA LYS A 406 34.54 36.62 14.94
C LYS A 406 33.33 37.15 15.68
N SER A 407 32.20 37.37 15.00
CA SER A 407 30.96 37.77 15.68
C SER A 407 30.45 36.68 16.62
N ALA A 408 30.48 35.41 16.19
CA ALA A 408 30.09 34.27 17.02
C ALA A 408 30.97 34.14 18.26
N SER A 409 32.30 34.27 18.13
CA SER A 409 33.25 34.08 19.24
C SER A 409 33.08 35.07 20.39
N HIS A 410 32.43 36.22 20.16
CA HIS A 410 32.19 37.25 21.18
C HIS A 410 30.77 37.21 21.75
N ARG A 411 29.87 36.36 21.22
CA ARG A 411 28.46 36.29 21.64
C ARG A 411 28.22 35.07 22.52
N PRO A 412 27.32 35.17 23.52
CA PRO A 412 26.91 34.01 24.32
C PRO A 412 25.81 33.16 23.65
N VAL A 413 25.41 33.50 22.42
CA VAL A 413 24.28 32.88 21.71
C VAL A 413 24.72 32.35 20.34
N PRO A 414 24.20 31.18 19.91
CA PRO A 414 24.38 30.67 18.56
C PRO A 414 23.97 31.69 17.48
N LEU A 415 24.76 31.75 16.41
CA LEU A 415 24.36 32.44 15.18
C LEU A 415 23.89 31.39 14.18
N VAL A 416 22.63 31.48 13.78
CA VAL A 416 22.02 30.56 12.81
C VAL A 416 21.51 31.38 11.64
N ILE A 417 21.85 30.93 10.44
CA ILE A 417 21.40 31.48 9.17
C ILE A 417 20.75 30.32 8.41
N SER A 418 19.42 30.33 8.37
CA SER A 418 18.59 29.35 7.67
C SER A 418 18.84 29.31 6.16
N ASP A 419 18.97 30.49 5.56
CA ASP A 419 19.25 30.69 4.14
C ASP A 419 20.28 31.80 3.96
N THR A 420 21.51 31.43 3.62
CA THR A 420 22.61 32.37 3.41
C THR A 420 22.44 33.23 2.16
N SER A 421 21.59 32.85 1.21
CA SER A 421 21.35 33.64 0.00
C SER A 421 20.52 34.90 0.24
N THR A 422 19.85 34.97 1.39
CA THR A 422 19.01 36.11 1.80
C THR A 422 19.63 36.95 2.91
N ASP A 423 20.80 36.56 3.43
CA ASP A 423 21.40 37.17 4.63
C ASP A 423 22.77 37.80 4.35
N ASP A 424 22.77 39.11 4.12
CA ASP A 424 23.97 39.89 3.81
C ASP A 424 24.73 40.38 5.06
N ARG A 425 24.27 40.07 6.28
CA ARG A 425 24.77 40.70 7.52
C ARG A 425 26.25 40.45 7.80
N PHE A 426 26.81 39.35 7.28
CA PHE A 426 28.15 38.89 7.61
C PHE A 426 29.14 38.85 6.43
N ALA A 427 28.74 39.36 5.26
CA ALA A 427 29.57 39.39 4.04
C ALA A 427 30.24 38.04 3.76
N LEU A 428 29.43 36.98 3.67
CA LEU A 428 29.90 35.62 3.44
C LEU A 428 30.51 35.47 2.04
N GLY A 429 31.54 34.65 1.95
CA GLY A 429 32.19 34.30 0.70
C GLY A 429 31.33 33.48 -0.27
N PRO A 430 31.72 33.36 -1.55
CA PRO A 430 30.98 32.63 -2.58
C PRO A 430 30.71 31.15 -2.24
N LEU A 431 31.59 30.50 -1.46
CA LEU A 431 31.41 29.11 -1.02
C LEU A 431 30.21 28.92 -0.10
N PHE A 432 29.80 29.97 0.59
CA PHE A 432 28.69 29.98 1.53
C PHE A 432 27.50 30.79 1.01
N ALA A 433 27.47 31.10 -0.29
CA ALA A 433 26.44 31.93 -0.91
C ALA A 433 25.04 31.28 -0.91
N HIS A 434 24.94 29.95 -0.78
CA HIS A 434 23.67 29.25 -0.75
C HIS A 434 23.72 28.05 0.18
N GLY A 435 22.85 28.02 1.19
CA GLY A 435 22.77 26.96 2.18
C GLY A 435 22.37 27.46 3.56
N SER A 436 22.72 26.69 4.59
CA SER A 436 22.45 27.01 5.99
C SER A 436 23.72 26.94 6.84
N ILE A 437 23.86 27.88 7.77
CA ILE A 437 25.01 27.98 8.67
C ILE A 437 24.53 27.97 10.11
N ALA A 438 25.22 27.21 10.97
CA ALA A 438 25.15 27.39 12.41
C ALA A 438 26.57 27.53 13.01
N ALA A 439 26.80 28.65 13.70
CA ALA A 439 28.01 28.93 14.45
C ALA A 439 27.67 28.98 15.95
N ILE A 440 28.14 27.95 16.67
CA ILE A 440 27.86 27.73 18.08
C ILE A 440 29.05 28.20 18.91
N PRO A 441 28.94 29.30 19.67
CA PRO A 441 30.00 29.73 20.55
C PRO A 441 30.17 28.77 21.73
N VAL A 442 31.42 28.48 22.07
CA VAL A 442 31.78 27.76 23.29
C VAL A 442 32.00 28.78 24.40
N ALA A 443 31.14 28.72 25.41
CA ALA A 443 31.13 29.71 26.49
C ALA A 443 32.50 29.78 27.20
N GLY A 444 33.01 31.01 27.36
CA GLY A 444 34.21 31.31 28.14
C GLY A 444 35.56 30.95 27.50
N THR A 445 35.60 30.40 26.29
CA THR A 445 36.85 29.94 25.65
C THR A 445 37.20 30.68 24.36
N GLY A 446 36.30 31.52 23.85
CA GLY A 446 36.46 32.19 22.55
C GLY A 446 36.47 31.22 21.37
N ALA A 447 36.07 29.95 21.58
CA ALA A 447 35.96 28.96 20.52
C ALA A 447 34.55 28.95 19.91
N VAL A 448 34.46 28.50 18.66
CA VAL A 448 33.24 28.43 17.86
C VAL A 448 33.24 27.10 17.12
N LEU A 449 32.17 26.32 17.30
CA LEU A 449 31.87 25.19 16.46
C LEU A 449 31.03 25.67 15.28
N PHE A 450 31.59 25.59 14.08
CA PHE A 450 30.97 26.00 12.83
C PHE A 450 30.44 24.78 12.09
N THR A 451 29.23 24.87 11.55
CA THR A 451 28.61 23.87 10.70
C THR A 451 27.93 24.56 9.51
N TYR A 452 28.08 23.97 8.33
CA TYR A 452 27.47 24.44 7.10
C TYR A 452 26.93 23.27 6.28
N ASP A 453 25.69 23.41 5.83
CA ASP A 453 25.04 22.52 4.87
C ASP A 453 24.70 23.33 3.62
N THR A 454 24.91 22.75 2.44
CA THR A 454 24.57 23.38 1.15
C THR A 454 23.07 23.51 0.96
N ARG A 455 22.26 22.81 1.77
CA ARG A 455 20.81 22.93 1.80
C ARG A 455 20.38 24.10 2.69
N VAL A 456 19.46 24.90 2.16
CA VAL A 456 18.64 25.84 2.95
C VAL A 456 17.88 25.05 4.03
N ASP A 457 17.89 25.55 5.27
CA ASP A 457 17.37 24.88 6.46
C ASP A 457 17.95 23.47 6.74
N GLY A 458 19.16 23.19 6.23
CA GLY A 458 19.85 21.92 6.44
C GLY A 458 20.25 21.62 7.89
N VAL A 459 20.32 22.64 8.75
CA VAL A 459 20.53 22.48 10.20
C VAL A 459 19.19 22.58 10.92
N SER A 460 18.63 21.43 11.34
CA SER A 460 17.32 21.42 12.00
C SER A 460 17.37 22.03 13.41
N SER A 461 16.22 22.41 13.96
CA SER A 461 16.13 22.91 15.35
C SER A 461 16.63 21.87 16.36
N THR A 462 16.38 20.59 16.11
CA THR A 462 16.89 19.48 16.93
C THR A 462 18.41 19.37 16.85
N ASP A 463 19.00 19.50 15.65
CA ASP A 463 20.45 19.47 15.50
C ASP A 463 21.08 20.66 16.23
N LEU A 464 20.46 21.84 16.12
CA LEU A 464 20.90 23.03 16.82
C LEU A 464 20.90 22.84 18.34
N GLU A 465 19.84 22.30 18.92
CA GLU A 465 19.77 22.00 20.35
C GLU A 465 20.91 21.08 20.81
N LEU A 466 21.16 20.01 20.04
CA LEU A 466 22.23 19.05 20.33
C LEU A 466 23.63 19.66 20.15
N LEU A 467 23.83 20.50 19.13
CA LEU A 467 25.09 21.21 18.92
C LEU A 467 25.35 22.27 20.00
N VAL A 468 24.31 22.91 20.54
CA VAL A 468 24.42 23.82 21.70
C VAL A 468 24.83 23.04 22.95
N MET A 469 24.23 21.87 23.19
CA MET A 469 24.66 20.98 24.28
C MET A 469 26.11 20.53 24.10
N LEU A 470 26.55 20.24 22.87
CA LEU A 470 27.95 19.96 22.56
C LEU A 470 28.85 21.14 22.92
N GLY A 471 28.47 22.37 22.56
CA GLY A 471 29.19 23.59 22.93
C GLY A 471 29.37 23.74 24.44
N GLN A 472 28.37 23.39 25.24
CA GLN A 472 28.47 23.39 26.71
C GLN A 472 29.46 22.33 27.22
N GLN A 473 29.44 21.12 26.66
CA GLN A 473 30.43 20.09 27.01
C GLN A 473 31.85 20.49 26.63
N LEU A 474 32.02 21.11 25.45
CA LEU A 474 33.31 21.64 25.00
C LEU A 474 33.85 22.72 25.94
N SER A 475 33.00 23.58 26.51
CA SER A 475 33.41 24.55 27.52
C SER A 475 34.00 23.86 28.75
N LEU A 476 33.38 22.78 29.23
CA LEU A 476 33.87 21.98 30.36
C LEU A 476 35.18 21.23 30.04
N LEU A 477 35.34 20.75 28.81
CA LEU A 477 36.53 20.01 28.39
C LEU A 477 37.73 20.94 28.21
N LEU A 478 37.53 22.10 27.57
CA LEU A 478 38.58 23.09 27.36
C LEU A 478 39.01 23.79 28.65
N THR A 479 38.10 23.97 29.61
CA THR A 479 38.47 24.51 30.94
C THR A 479 39.24 23.51 31.80
N ARG A 480 39.18 22.21 31.49
CA ARG A 480 39.97 21.16 32.15
C ARG A 480 41.36 20.97 31.54
N SER A 481 41.56 21.37 30.28
CA SER A 481 42.88 21.33 29.67
C SER A 481 43.78 22.34 30.39
N PRO A 482 44.96 21.94 30.91
CA PRO A 482 45.91 22.92 31.42
C PRO A 482 46.25 23.87 30.27
N THR A 483 46.07 25.17 30.52
CA THR A 483 46.63 26.23 29.69
C THR A 483 48.14 26.07 29.73
N ASP A 484 48.76 25.83 28.57
CA ASP A 484 50.21 26.00 28.39
C ASP A 484 50.63 27.44 28.73
#